data_AF-A0A6G1T0A9-F1
#
_entry.id   AF-A0A6G1T0A9-F1
#
_cell.length_a   1.000
_cell.length_b   1.000
_cell.length_c   1.000
_cell.angle_alpha   90.00
_cell.angle_beta   90.00
_cell.angle_gamma   90.00
#
_symmetry.space_group_name_H-M   'P 1'
#
loop_
_entity.id
_entity.type
_entity.pdbx_description
1 polymer ?
#
loop_
_entity_poly.entity_id
_entity_poly.type
_entity_poly.pdbx_seq_one_letter_code
_entity_poly.pdbx_strand_id
1 'polypeptide(L)'
;MTSDPTGGLHYSRDDRDPVSAPELTYSNPHRQRVGPRWVRGEVVWAMPLGIVHVEPEQTTWAKEYVVVYSLDGNDGRPERVPDQYGIYDTRPGDEHYSPIWSYHYVLVPRDYEPNALRSEDDVLASGYEVVQADTYTN
;
A
#
# COMPACT_ATOMS: atom_id res chain seq x y z
N MET A 1 -0.76 -12.36 15.36
CA MET A 1 -1.62 -11.49 14.52
C MET A 1 -1.99 -12.28 13.28
N THR A 2 -3.29 -12.43 13.01
CA THR A 2 -3.84 -13.30 11.96
C THR A 2 -3.43 -12.83 10.58
N SER A 3 -2.67 -13.66 9.85
CA SER A 3 -2.68 -13.63 8.40
C SER A 3 -4.11 -13.84 7.93
N ASP A 4 -4.69 -12.87 7.24
CA ASP A 4 -5.89 -13.10 6.44
C ASP A 4 -5.52 -14.11 5.35
N PRO A 5 -6.40 -15.06 4.96
CA PRO A 5 -6.18 -16.04 3.89
C PRO A 5 -5.66 -15.48 2.56
N THR A 6 -5.73 -14.16 2.36
CA THR A 6 -5.32 -13.47 1.12
C THR A 6 -3.81 -13.26 0.99
N GLY A 7 -3.04 -13.42 2.08
CA GLY A 7 -1.58 -13.23 2.10
C GLY A 7 -1.10 -11.78 1.91
N GLY A 8 -2.00 -10.85 1.57
CA GLY A 8 -1.69 -9.44 1.35
C GLY A 8 -1.36 -8.67 2.64
N LEU A 9 -0.88 -7.44 2.48
CA LEU A 9 -0.57 -6.58 3.63
C LEU A 9 -1.86 -5.93 4.15
N HIS A 10 -1.90 -5.72 5.46
CA HIS A 10 -3.01 -5.04 6.14
C HIS A 10 -2.54 -3.74 6.74
N TYR A 11 -3.03 -2.61 6.24
CA TYR A 11 -2.75 -1.29 6.80
C TYR A 11 -3.57 -1.08 8.07
N SER A 12 -3.02 -0.34 9.05
CA SER A 12 -3.71 -0.14 10.35
C SER A 12 -5.06 0.56 10.20
N ARG A 13 -5.26 1.26 9.09
CA ARG A 13 -6.49 1.98 8.74
C ARG A 13 -7.35 1.27 7.69
N ASP A 14 -7.06 0.00 7.40
CA ASP A 14 -7.95 -0.83 6.59
C ASP A 14 -9.12 -1.32 7.45
N ASP A 15 -10.33 -0.86 7.14
CA ASP A 15 -11.56 -1.14 7.89
C ASP A 15 -12.54 -2.00 7.07
N ARG A 16 -13.43 -2.72 7.75
CA ARG A 16 -14.54 -3.47 7.16
C ARG A 16 -15.90 -2.87 7.50
N ASP A 17 -15.95 -1.84 8.32
CA ASP A 17 -17.18 -1.10 8.64
C ASP A 17 -17.42 0.04 7.63
N PRO A 18 -18.59 0.71 7.66
CA PRO A 18 -18.86 1.87 6.83
C PRO A 18 -17.84 2.98 7.06
N VAL A 19 -17.39 3.61 5.99
CA VAL A 19 -16.41 4.70 6.03
C VAL A 19 -17.13 6.03 5.84
N SER A 20 -16.88 6.96 6.76
CA SER A 20 -17.25 8.37 6.62
C SER A 20 -15.98 9.22 6.72
N ALA A 21 -15.57 9.78 5.60
CA ALA A 21 -14.44 10.68 5.44
C ALA A 21 -14.89 11.95 4.71
N PRO A 22 -14.14 13.06 4.78
CA PRO A 22 -14.54 14.33 4.17
C PRO A 22 -14.99 14.22 2.70
N GLU A 23 -14.41 13.29 1.94
CA GLU A 23 -14.66 13.09 0.51
C GLU A 23 -15.27 11.73 0.17
N LEU A 24 -15.57 10.88 1.17
CA LEU A 24 -16.11 9.54 0.94
C LEU A 24 -17.16 9.20 1.99
N THR A 25 -18.38 8.93 1.53
CA THR A 25 -19.36 8.16 2.30
C THR A 25 -19.52 6.81 1.62
N TYR A 26 -19.05 5.74 2.28
CA TYR A 26 -19.10 4.38 1.75
C TYR A 26 -19.80 3.46 2.75
N SER A 27 -20.96 2.91 2.34
CA SER A 27 -21.82 2.11 3.21
C SER A 27 -21.30 0.71 3.53
N ASN A 28 -20.33 0.20 2.75
CA ASN A 28 -19.66 -1.09 2.91
C ASN A 28 -20.56 -2.28 3.33
N PRO A 29 -21.68 -2.56 2.62
CA PRO A 29 -22.62 -3.61 3.02
C PRO A 29 -22.02 -5.02 2.98
N HIS A 30 -20.95 -5.22 2.21
CA HIS A 30 -20.25 -6.49 2.06
C HIS A 30 -19.08 -6.66 3.03
N ARG A 31 -18.85 -5.68 3.92
CA ARG A 31 -17.73 -5.68 4.87
C ARG A 31 -16.38 -5.94 4.19
N GLN A 32 -16.24 -5.40 2.98
CA GLN A 32 -14.99 -5.44 2.22
C GLN A 32 -13.95 -4.64 2.98
N ARG A 33 -12.70 -5.07 2.92
CA ARG A 33 -11.61 -4.32 3.50
C ARG A 33 -11.36 -3.10 2.64
N VAL A 34 -11.43 -1.90 3.22
CA VAL A 34 -11.16 -0.64 2.53
C VAL A 34 -10.29 0.24 3.41
N GLY A 35 -9.28 0.90 2.85
CA GLY A 35 -8.43 1.80 3.61
C GLY A 35 -7.80 2.91 2.77
N PRO A 36 -7.31 3.96 3.42
CA PRO A 36 -6.69 5.10 2.74
C PRO A 36 -5.30 4.75 2.20
N ARG A 37 -4.96 5.32 1.06
CA ARG A 37 -3.65 5.28 0.42
C ARG A 37 -3.29 6.68 -0.05
N TRP A 38 -1.99 6.99 -0.05
CA TRP A 38 -1.49 8.23 -0.61
C TRP A 38 -1.27 8.10 -2.11
N VAL A 39 -1.66 9.13 -2.86
CA VAL A 39 -1.27 9.31 -4.27
C VAL A 39 -1.01 10.79 -4.47
N ARG A 40 0.24 11.17 -4.77
CA ARG A 40 0.62 12.56 -5.07
C ARG A 40 0.13 13.57 -4.01
N GLY A 41 0.23 13.20 -2.72
CA GLY A 41 -0.19 14.03 -1.58
C GLY A 41 -1.69 13.99 -1.27
N GLU A 42 -2.50 13.33 -2.09
CA GLU A 42 -3.94 13.17 -1.89
C GLU A 42 -4.27 11.78 -1.33
N VAL A 43 -5.38 11.68 -0.60
CA VAL A 43 -5.87 10.39 -0.09
C VAL A 43 -6.84 9.79 -1.08
N VAL A 44 -6.55 8.57 -1.54
CA VAL A 44 -7.51 7.70 -2.23
C VAL A 44 -7.90 6.55 -1.32
N TRP A 45 -9.06 5.93 -1.56
CA TRP A 45 -9.50 4.76 -0.82
C TRP A 45 -9.36 3.51 -1.70
N ALA A 46 -8.66 2.52 -1.17
CA ALA A 46 -8.36 1.28 -1.85
C ALA A 46 -9.09 0.12 -1.19
N MET A 47 -9.45 -0.88 -1.99
CA MET A 47 -10.06 -2.12 -1.54
C MET A 47 -9.12 -3.29 -1.87
N PRO A 48 -8.14 -3.61 -0.99
CA PRO A 48 -7.21 -4.69 -1.26
C PRO A 48 -7.91 -6.06 -1.19
N LEU A 49 -7.73 -6.87 -2.22
CA LEU A 49 -8.25 -8.23 -2.36
C LEU A 49 -7.18 -9.31 -2.12
N GLY A 50 -5.89 -8.95 -2.15
CA GLY A 50 -4.80 -9.85 -1.74
C GLY A 50 -3.72 -10.07 -2.78
N ILE A 51 -2.88 -11.09 -2.53
CA ILE A 51 -1.81 -11.49 -3.45
C ILE A 51 -2.43 -12.09 -4.72
N VAL A 52 -1.88 -11.70 -5.85
CA VAL A 52 -2.18 -12.26 -7.16
C VAL A 52 -0.90 -12.81 -7.78
N HIS A 53 -1.02 -13.93 -8.48
CA HIS A 53 0.08 -14.51 -9.26
C HIS A 53 -0.05 -14.04 -10.69
N VAL A 54 0.99 -13.36 -11.18
CA VAL A 54 1.03 -12.78 -12.52
C VAL A 54 2.34 -13.16 -13.19
N GLU A 55 2.35 -13.15 -14.52
CA GLU A 55 3.58 -13.17 -15.31
C GLU A 55 4.04 -11.71 -15.48
N PRO A 56 5.09 -11.25 -14.77
CA PRO A 56 5.42 -9.82 -14.70
C PRO A 56 5.79 -9.20 -16.06
N GLU A 57 6.34 -10.02 -16.96
CA GLU A 57 6.73 -9.60 -18.31
C GLU A 57 5.53 -9.40 -19.25
N GLN A 58 4.38 -9.98 -18.91
CA GLN A 58 3.16 -9.92 -19.72
C GLN A 58 2.02 -9.14 -19.05
N THR A 59 2.21 -8.74 -17.79
CA THR A 59 1.22 -8.03 -16.99
C THR A 59 1.65 -6.60 -16.73
N THR A 60 0.81 -5.64 -17.10
CA THR A 60 1.00 -4.26 -16.66
C THR A 60 0.63 -4.15 -15.17
N TRP A 61 1.56 -3.63 -14.38
CA TRP A 61 1.36 -3.34 -12.97
C TRP A 61 1.83 -1.92 -12.66
N ALA A 62 1.30 -1.38 -11.57
CA ALA A 62 1.65 -0.10 -11.00
C ALA A 62 2.36 -0.32 -9.65
N LYS A 63 2.97 0.71 -9.06
CA LYS A 63 3.74 0.55 -7.82
C LYS A 63 2.87 0.85 -6.60
N GLU A 64 3.00 -0.02 -5.61
CA GLU A 64 2.64 0.32 -4.22
C GLU A 64 3.91 0.36 -3.39
N TYR A 65 4.23 1.55 -2.88
CA TYR A 65 5.31 1.71 -1.92
C TYR A 65 4.82 1.42 -0.51
N VAL A 66 5.54 0.52 0.16
CA VAL A 66 5.24 0.05 1.50
C VAL A 66 6.38 0.48 2.42
N VAL A 67 6.12 1.44 3.31
CA VAL A 67 7.16 1.93 4.23
C VAL A 67 7.34 0.99 5.40
N VAL A 68 8.58 0.59 5.64
CA VAL A 68 8.98 -0.43 6.61
C VAL A 68 10.24 0.00 7.36
N TYR A 69 10.38 -0.44 8.61
CA TYR A 69 11.63 -0.30 9.36
C TYR A 69 12.64 -1.40 8.99
N SER A 70 12.17 -2.56 8.54
CA SER A 70 12.99 -3.72 8.19
C SER A 70 12.24 -4.66 7.26
N LEU A 71 12.94 -5.39 6.40
CA LEU A 71 12.39 -6.51 5.63
C LEU A 71 12.32 -7.80 6.46
N ASP A 72 13.24 -7.95 7.42
CA ASP A 72 13.38 -9.11 8.29
C ASP A 72 12.78 -8.82 9.68
N GLY A 73 11.50 -8.47 9.72
CA GLY A 73 10.76 -8.31 10.98
C GLY A 73 10.43 -9.65 11.64
N ASN A 74 9.58 -9.59 12.68
CA ASN A 74 9.16 -10.80 13.39
C ASN A 74 8.49 -11.80 12.43
N ASP A 75 8.77 -13.08 12.60
CA ASP A 75 8.26 -14.17 11.76
C ASP A 75 8.71 -14.09 10.28
N GLY A 76 9.79 -13.35 9.98
CA GLY A 76 10.36 -13.22 8.63
C GLY A 76 9.54 -12.34 7.69
N ARG A 77 8.71 -11.45 8.24
CA ARG A 77 7.87 -10.51 7.48
C ARG A 77 8.36 -9.08 7.64
N PRO A 78 8.17 -8.20 6.64
CA PRO A 78 8.55 -6.80 6.77
C PRO A 78 7.89 -6.13 7.98
N GLU A 79 8.70 -5.45 8.78
CA GLU A 79 8.23 -4.70 9.94
C GLU A 79 7.74 -3.33 9.49
N ARG A 80 6.43 -3.14 9.50
CA ARG A 80 5.81 -1.93 8.97
C ARG A 80 5.88 -0.76 9.94
N VAL A 81 5.94 0.45 9.38
CA VAL A 81 5.71 1.68 10.13
C VAL A 81 4.22 1.76 10.51
N PRO A 82 3.88 1.81 11.80
CA PRO A 82 2.49 1.97 12.23
C PRO A 82 1.88 3.25 11.66
N ASP A 83 0.60 3.20 11.31
CA ASP A 83 -0.21 4.35 10.83
C ASP A 83 0.23 5.01 9.52
N GLN A 84 1.32 4.54 8.91
CA GLN A 84 1.66 4.88 7.54
C GLN A 84 0.67 4.23 6.56
N TYR A 85 0.17 5.02 5.61
CA TYR A 85 -0.63 4.53 4.49
C TYR A 85 0.28 4.06 3.36
N GLY A 86 -0.18 3.06 2.59
CA GLY A 86 0.49 2.68 1.36
C GLY A 86 0.48 3.85 0.39
N ILE A 87 1.49 3.95 -0.46
CA ILE A 87 1.63 5.04 -1.42
C ILE A 87 1.55 4.42 -2.81
N TYR A 88 0.54 4.79 -3.60
CA TYR A 88 0.49 4.41 -5.01
C TYR A 88 1.17 5.48 -5.88
N ASP A 89 1.79 5.02 -6.96
CA ASP A 89 2.31 5.91 -8.01
C ASP A 89 1.19 6.48 -8.89
N THR A 90 0.11 5.72 -9.04
CA THR A 90 -0.99 5.98 -9.98
C THR A 90 -2.36 5.80 -9.34
N ARG A 91 -3.39 6.32 -10.02
CA ARG A 91 -4.81 6.14 -9.67
C ARG A 91 -5.67 5.93 -10.92
N PRO A 92 -6.92 5.44 -10.80
CA PRO A 92 -7.82 5.30 -11.93
C PRO A 92 -7.92 6.60 -12.75
N GLY A 93 -7.68 6.48 -14.06
CA GLY A 93 -7.68 7.61 -15.00
C GLY A 93 -6.28 8.09 -15.42
N ASP A 94 -5.22 7.71 -14.70
CA ASP A 94 -3.84 7.96 -15.13
C ASP A 94 -3.46 7.05 -16.31
N GLU A 95 -2.57 7.52 -17.20
CA GLU A 95 -2.17 6.80 -18.43
C GLU A 95 -1.56 5.42 -18.16
N HIS A 96 -0.81 5.28 -17.05
CA HIS A 96 -0.13 4.05 -16.66
C HIS A 96 -0.80 3.33 -15.49
N TYR A 97 -2.07 3.65 -15.21
CA TYR A 97 -2.81 2.98 -14.15
C TYR A 97 -2.94 1.47 -14.41
N SER A 98 -2.66 0.68 -13.38
CA SER A 98 -3.05 -0.72 -13.30
C SER A 98 -3.73 -0.97 -11.95
N PRO A 99 -4.78 -1.82 -11.91
CA PRO A 99 -5.32 -2.30 -10.65
C PRO A 99 -4.42 -3.38 -9.99
N ILE A 100 -3.32 -3.77 -10.64
CA ILE A 100 -2.34 -4.71 -10.11
C ILE A 100 -1.15 -3.92 -9.57
N TRP A 101 -0.82 -4.12 -8.29
CA TRP A 101 0.24 -3.40 -7.59
C TRP A 101 1.44 -4.29 -7.36
N SER A 102 2.64 -3.85 -7.75
CA SER A 102 3.91 -4.45 -7.34
C SER A 102 4.44 -3.74 -6.09
N TYR A 103 4.75 -4.53 -5.05
CA TYR A 103 5.27 -3.97 -3.80
C TYR A 103 6.71 -3.47 -3.95
N HIS A 104 6.92 -2.25 -3.46
CA HIS A 104 8.22 -1.59 -3.35
C HIS A 104 8.43 -1.20 -1.89
N TYR A 105 9.28 -1.94 -1.17
CA TYR A 105 9.52 -1.66 0.24
C TYR A 105 10.47 -0.47 0.40
N VAL A 106 10.04 0.54 1.16
CA VAL A 106 10.84 1.73 1.46
C VAL A 106 11.39 1.61 2.88
N LEU A 107 12.70 1.46 3.02
CA LEU A 107 13.34 1.25 4.31
C LEU A 107 13.63 2.60 4.98
N VAL A 108 13.01 2.85 6.13
CA VAL A 108 13.13 4.10 6.87
C VAL A 108 13.73 3.90 8.26
N PRO A 109 14.39 4.93 8.83
CA PRO A 109 14.92 4.86 10.19
C PRO A 109 13.79 4.84 11.24
N ARG A 110 14.13 4.47 12.48
CA ARG A 110 13.17 4.30 13.59
C ARG A 110 12.50 5.58 14.06
N ASP A 111 13.08 6.73 13.75
CA ASP A 111 12.56 8.07 14.05
C ASP A 111 11.70 8.63 12.91
N TYR A 112 11.45 7.85 11.85
CA TYR A 112 10.57 8.25 10.76
C TYR A 112 9.14 8.55 11.26
N GLU A 113 8.60 9.69 10.84
CA GLU A 113 7.24 10.10 11.14
C GLU A 113 6.25 9.46 10.15
N PRO A 114 5.24 8.70 10.62
CA PRO A 114 4.22 8.12 9.75
C PRO A 114 3.53 9.17 8.87
N ASN A 115 3.40 8.84 7.58
CA ASN A 115 2.84 9.71 6.54
C ASN A 115 3.69 10.97 6.25
N ALA A 116 4.99 10.97 6.53
CA ALA A 116 5.90 11.98 5.99
C ALA A 116 6.06 11.84 4.46
N LEU A 117 6.16 10.61 3.94
CA LEU A 117 6.09 10.30 2.51
C LEU A 117 4.64 10.10 2.07
N ARG A 118 4.22 10.82 1.01
CA ARG A 118 2.83 10.82 0.51
C ARG A 118 2.73 10.72 -1.02
N SER A 119 3.84 10.43 -1.70
CA SER A 119 3.89 10.31 -3.16
C SER A 119 5.10 9.49 -3.60
N GLU A 120 5.08 8.99 -4.83
CA GLU A 120 6.27 8.41 -5.46
C GLU A 120 7.42 9.43 -5.47
N ASP A 121 7.15 10.70 -5.82
CA ASP A 121 8.15 11.75 -5.83
C ASP A 121 8.80 11.96 -4.46
N ASP A 122 8.03 11.94 -3.36
CA ASP A 122 8.58 12.00 -2.01
C ASP A 122 9.51 10.80 -1.73
N VAL A 123 9.08 9.60 -2.11
CA VAL A 123 9.88 8.38 -1.91
C VAL A 123 11.19 8.48 -2.68
N LEU A 124 11.15 8.86 -3.95
CA LEU A 124 12.35 8.98 -4.80
C LEU A 124 13.28 10.11 -4.33
N ALA A 125 12.73 11.22 -3.85
CA ALA A 125 13.50 12.35 -3.33
C ALA A 125 14.08 12.12 -1.93
N SER A 126 13.51 11.19 -1.15
CA SER A 126 13.91 10.92 0.24
C SER A 126 15.34 10.36 0.37
N GLY A 127 15.82 9.68 -0.66
CA GLY A 127 17.09 8.94 -0.63
C GLY A 127 17.05 7.66 0.20
N TYR A 128 15.87 7.24 0.68
CA TYR A 128 15.71 5.94 1.34
C TYR A 128 15.88 4.79 0.35
N GLU A 129 16.35 3.66 0.86
CA GLU A 129 16.48 2.45 0.06
C GLU A 129 15.08 1.93 -0.33
N VAL A 130 14.93 1.58 -1.61
CA VAL A 130 13.71 0.98 -2.15
C VAL A 130 14.04 -0.41 -2.68
N VAL A 131 13.38 -1.43 -2.13
CA VAL A 131 13.53 -2.83 -2.55
C VAL A 131 12.25 -3.29 -3.23
N GLN A 132 12.32 -3.52 -4.54
CA GLN A 132 11.22 -4.14 -5.27
C GLN A 132 11.06 -5.61 -4.85
N ALA A 133 9.83 -6.02 -4.56
CA ALA A 133 9.49 -7.39 -4.21
C ALA A 133 8.87 -8.13 -5.41
N ASP A 134 9.02 -9.46 -5.42
CA ASP A 134 8.28 -10.35 -6.33
C ASP A 134 6.86 -10.66 -5.80
N THR A 135 6.20 -9.63 -5.26
CA THR A 135 4.84 -9.73 -4.72
C THR A 135 3.95 -8.74 -5.43
N TYR A 136 2.86 -9.28 -5.98
CA TYR A 136 1.85 -8.51 -6.69
C TYR A 136 0.52 -8.64 -5.96
N THR A 137 -0.25 -7.56 -5.93
CA THR A 137 -1.55 -7.52 -5.27
C THR A 137 -2.62 -6.82 -6.11
N ASN A 138 -3.86 -6.95 -5.68
CA ASN A 138 -4.98 -6.13 -6.12
C ASN A 138 -5.62 -5.46 -4.90
#